data_AF-A0A0F9DJ84-F1
#
_entry.id   AF-A0A0F9DJ84-F1
#
_cell.length_a   1.000
_cell.length_b   1.000
_cell.length_c   1.000
_cell.angle_alpha   90.00
_cell.angle_beta   90.00
_cell.angle_gamma   90.00
#
_symmetry.space_group_name_H-M   'P 1'
#
loop_
_entity.id
_entity.type
_entity.pdbx_description
1 polymer ?
#
loop_
_entity_poly.entity_id
_entity_poly.type
_entity_poly.pdbx_seq_one_letter_code
_entity_poly.pdbx_strand_id
1 'polypeptide(L)' 'MENRTCSGCHIALTAQHENSVRKGERLIFCEHCSRILFWQESEDLEGLAVATKRRRRRKALKS' A
#
# COMPACT_ATOMS: atom_id res chain seq x y z
N MET A 1 -5.03 -3.54 1.10
CA MET A 1 -5.96 -2.80 1.99
C MET A 1 -6.81 -3.81 2.76
N GLU A 2 -7.20 -3.53 4.00
CA GLU A 2 -7.95 -4.49 4.84
C GLU A 2 -9.21 -3.80 5.40
N ASN A 3 -10.38 -4.41 5.20
CA ASN A 3 -11.67 -3.91 5.71
C ASN A 3 -11.99 -2.42 5.41
N ARG A 4 -11.72 -1.95 4.18
CA ARG A 4 -11.92 -0.55 3.76
C ARG A 4 -11.05 0.47 4.49
N THR A 5 -9.98 0.03 5.17
CA THR A 5 -9.05 0.92 5.85
C THR A 5 -7.68 0.90 5.20
N CYS A 6 -6.97 2.01 5.32
CA CYS A 6 -5.57 2.07 4.94
C CYS A 6 -4.73 1.24 5.92
N SER A 7 -4.00 0.22 5.43
CA SER A 7 -3.10 -0.60 6.26
C SER A 7 -1.93 0.16 6.88
N GLY A 8 -1.75 1.45 6.56
CA GLY A 8 -0.69 2.30 7.09
C GLY A 8 -1.11 3.24 8.21
N CYS A 9 -2.29 3.85 8.11
CA CYS A 9 -2.81 4.78 9.12
C CYS A 9 -4.13 4.32 9.77
N HIS A 10 -4.68 3.19 9.34
CA HIS A 10 -5.90 2.57 9.86
C HIS A 10 -7.15 3.46 9.76
N ILE A 11 -7.10 4.51 8.94
CA ILE A 11 -8.24 5.38 8.65
C ILE A 11 -9.11 4.75 7.56
N ALA A 12 -10.43 4.86 7.71
CA ALA A 12 -11.41 4.40 6.76
C ALA A 12 -11.31 5.19 5.44
N LEU A 13 -11.27 4.46 4.33
CA LEU A 13 -11.25 5.01 2.99
C LEU A 13 -12.69 5.37 2.57
N THR A 14 -12.83 6.45 1.81
CA THR A 14 -14.10 6.78 1.17
C THR A 14 -14.46 5.72 0.13
N ALA A 15 -15.76 5.50 -0.12
CA ALA A 15 -16.22 4.51 -1.10
C ALA A 15 -15.65 4.79 -2.51
N GLN A 16 -15.49 6.06 -2.87
CA GLN A 16 -14.85 6.45 -4.12
C GLN A 16 -13.39 6.02 -4.19
N HIS A 17 -12.61 6.23 -3.11
CA HIS A 17 -11.23 5.77 -3.03
C HIS A 17 -11.14 4.24 -3.08
N GLU A 18 -12.01 3.52 -2.35
CA GLU A 18 -12.05 2.07 -2.41
C GLU A 18 -12.31 1.58 -3.85
N ASN A 19 -13.30 2.16 -4.53
CA ASN A 19 -13.61 1.80 -5.90
C ASN A 19 -12.44 2.09 -6.85
N SER A 20 -11.75 3.22 -6.70
CA SER A 20 -10.55 3.53 -7.49
C SER A 20 -9.41 2.54 -7.23
N VAL A 21 -9.21 2.11 -5.97
CA VAL A 21 -8.20 1.09 -5.63
C VAL A 21 -8.57 -0.28 -6.20
N ARG A 22 -9.86 -0.66 -6.18
CA ARG A 22 -10.36 -1.90 -6.78
C ARG A 22 -10.27 -1.92 -8.30
N LYS A 23 -10.45 -0.77 -8.97
CA LYS A 23 -10.35 -0.68 -10.43
C LYS A 23 -8.91 -0.82 -10.94
N GLY A 24 -7.90 -0.48 -10.12
CA GLY A 24 -6.49 -0.66 -10.49
C GLY A 24 -5.97 0.19 -11.66
N GLU A 25 -6.78 1.09 -12.23
CA GLU A 25 -6.44 1.89 -13.42
C GLU A 25 -5.27 2.87 -13.22
N ARG A 26 -4.92 3.18 -11.96
CA ARG A 26 -3.86 4.13 -11.59
C ARG A 26 -3.33 3.86 -10.18
N LEU A 27 -2.13 4.36 -9.91
CA LEU A 27 -1.59 4.39 -8.55
C LEU A 27 -2.44 5.31 -7.67
N ILE A 28 -3.00 4.75 -6.60
CA ILE A 28 -3.78 5.48 -5.61
C ILE A 28 -2.95 5.68 -4.35
N PHE A 29 -2.96 6.90 -3.82
CA PHE A 29 -2.32 7.25 -2.56
C PHE A 29 -3.37 7.52 -1.50
N CYS A 30 -3.11 7.12 -0.27
CA CYS A 30 -3.93 7.49 0.88
C CYS A 30 -3.82 9.00 1.14
N GLU A 31 -4.95 9.69 1.24
CA GLU A 31 -5.03 11.11 1.55
C GLU A 31 -4.47 11.49 2.92
N HIS A 32 -4.45 10.56 3.88
CA HIS A 32 -4.01 10.83 5.25
C HIS A 32 -2.53 10.57 5.52
N CYS A 33 -1.93 9.60 4.84
CA CYS A 33 -0.54 9.20 5.12
C CYS A 33 0.33 9.05 3.87
N SER A 34 -0.21 9.41 2.70
CA SER A 34 0.47 9.37 1.39
C SER A 34 1.06 8.00 1.02
N ARG A 35 0.65 6.91 1.68
CA ARG A 35 1.03 5.54 1.32
C ARG A 35 0.25 5.06 0.11
N ILE A 36 0.90 4.22 -0.70
CA ILE A 36 0.28 3.58 -1.86
C ILE A 36 -0.79 2.60 -1.36
N LEU A 37 -2.01 2.74 -1.89
CA LEU A 37 -3.12 1.83 -1.69
C LEU A 37 -3.22 0.93 -2.92
N PHE A 38 -3.17 -0.38 -2.70
CA PHE A 38 -3.33 -1.39 -3.73
C PHE A 38 -4.29 -2.49 -3.26
N TRP A 39 -5.06 -3.03 -4.20
CA TRP A 39 -5.81 -4.26 -4.04
C TRP A 39 -4.90 -5.43 -4.41
N GLN A 40 -4.80 -6.40 -3.52
CA GLN A 40 -3.92 -7.55 -3.71
C GLN A 40 -4.79 -8.69 -4.25
N GLU A 41 -4.76 -8.89 -5.56
CA GLU A 41 -5.33 -10.09 -6.17
C GLU A 41 -4.37 -11.25 -5.90
N SER A 42 -4.89 -12.39 -5.45
CA SER A 42 -4.10 -13.48 -4.86
C SER A 42 -3.10 -14.14 -5.83
N GLU A 43 -3.14 -13.81 -7.13
CA GLU A 43 -2.42 -14.52 -8.18
C GLU A 43 -1.09 -13.84 -8.60
N ASP A 44 -0.88 -12.54 -8.31
CA ASP A 44 0.28 -11.79 -8.82
C ASP A 44 1.45 -11.60 -7.80
N LEU A 45 1.35 -12.17 -6.59
CA LEU A 45 2.28 -11.85 -5.50
C LEU A 45 3.66 -12.52 -5.60
N GLU A 46 3.82 -13.57 -6.41
CA GLU A 46 5.08 -14.33 -6.47
C GLU A 46 6.26 -13.51 -7.06
N GLY A 47 6.00 -12.44 -7.83
CA GLY A 47 7.05 -11.66 -8.51
C GLY A 47 7.58 -10.42 -7.79
N LEU A 48 6.78 -9.71 -6.97
CA LEU A 48 7.10 -8.32 -6.54
C LEU A 48 7.49 -8.13 -5.05
N ALA A 49 7.33 -9.15 -4.20
CA ALA A 49 7.60 -9.04 -2.75
C ALA A 49 9.08 -8.69 -2.40
N VAL A 50 9.99 -8.69 -3.37
CA VAL A 50 11.42 -8.40 -3.21
C VAL A 50 11.73 -6.89 -3.04
N ALA A 51 10.88 -5.97 -3.53
CA ALA A 51 11.25 -4.56 -3.64
C ALA A 51 11.20 -3.76 -2.31
N THR A 52 10.35 -4.14 -1.35
CA THR A 52 10.02 -3.27 -0.19
C THR A 52 10.94 -3.47 1.02
N LYS A 53 11.66 -4.60 1.11
CA LYS A 53 12.55 -4.86 2.27
C LYS A 53 13.89 -4.10 2.23
N ARG A 54 14.28 -3.55 1.07
CA ARG A 54 15.60 -2.88 0.90
C ARG A 54 15.73 -1.52 1.60
N ARG A 55 14.65 -0.82 1.96
CA ARG A 55 14.76 0.54 2.55
C ARG A 55 15.01 0.59 4.06
N ARG A 56 14.77 -0.47 4.84
CA ARG A 56 14.97 -0.43 6.31
C ARG A 56 16.38 -0.78 6.80
N ARG A 57 17.31 -1.22 5.93
CA ARG A 57 18.68 -1.60 6.35
C ARG A 57 19.72 -0.46 6.37
N ARG A 58 19.38 0.77 5.99
CA ARG A 58 20.35 1.89 5.94
C ARG A 58 20.47 2.72 7.23
N LYS A 59 19.82 2.34 8.33
CA LYS A 59 19.88 3.06 9.62
C LYS A 59 20.62 2.31 10.74
N ALA A 60 21.56 1.42 10.40
CA ALA A 60 22.38 0.67 11.37
C ALA A 60 23.90 0.75 11.11
N LEU A 61 24.39 1.83 10.53
CA LEU A 61 25.83 2.15 10.47
C LEU A 61 26.01 3.65 10.75
N LYS A 62 25.91 4.02 12.03
CA LYS A 62 26.46 5.26 12.60
C LYS A 62 26.28 5.19 14.13
N SER A 63 27.23 4.51 14.77
CA SER A 63 27.79 4.76 16.11
C SER A 63 28.90 3.75 16.35
#